data_AF-A0A6C0URE5-F1
#
_entry.id   AF-A0A6C0URE5-F1
#
_cell.length_a   1.000
_cell.length_b   1.000
_cell.length_c   1.000
_cell.angle_alpha   90.00
_cell.angle_beta   90.00
_cell.angle_gamma   90.00
#
_symmetry.space_group_name_H-M   'P 1'
#
loop_
_entity.id
_entity.type
_entity.pdbx_description
1 polymer ?
#
loop_
_entity_poly.entity_id
_entity_poly.type
_entity_poly.pdbx_seq_one_letter_code
_entity_poly.pdbx_strand_id
1 'polypeptide(L)'
;MTSLDDSDLPPETVEENSRTWKRTKLDAHSFQWVRPMDPDEYEWDADEVSLVGVEEPSRVVSLQFIDGQWYIEGAETAGPDYHRPGFTEVIGGEYSVSTDDPQKATDKVRKFINQLS
;
A
#
# COMPACT_ATOMS: atom_id res chain seq x y z
N MET A 1 -14.02 18.57 10.73
CA MET A 1 -13.71 17.24 11.28
C MET A 1 -13.25 16.41 10.08
N THR A 2 -11.94 16.19 9.98
CA THR A 2 -11.25 15.56 8.83
C THR A 2 -10.39 14.40 9.34
N SER A 3 -10.85 13.72 10.39
CA SER A 3 -10.21 12.53 10.94
C SER A 3 -11.05 11.34 10.50
N LEU A 4 -10.43 10.38 9.82
CA LEU A 4 -10.99 9.03 9.67
C LEU A 4 -10.82 8.33 11.02
N ASP A 5 -11.89 7.79 11.57
CA ASP A 5 -11.78 6.90 12.72
C ASP A 5 -11.32 5.51 12.24
N ASP A 6 -10.67 4.74 13.11
CA ASP A 6 -10.16 3.42 12.77
C ASP A 6 -11.25 2.46 12.24
N SER A 7 -12.52 2.72 12.58
CA SER A 7 -13.71 2.01 12.10
C SER A 7 -14.13 2.35 10.67
N ASP A 8 -13.74 3.52 10.16
CA ASP A 8 -14.07 3.97 8.80
C ASP A 8 -13.10 3.40 7.76
N LEU A 9 -11.94 2.95 8.22
CA LEU A 9 -10.89 2.35 7.40
C LEU A 9 -11.20 0.87 7.12
N PRO A 10 -10.61 0.28 6.06
CA PRO A 10 -10.54 -1.17 5.95
C PRO A 10 -9.97 -1.78 7.24
N PRO A 11 -10.39 -3.01 7.60
CA PRO A 11 -9.93 -3.67 8.81
C PRO A 11 -8.41 -3.85 8.82
N GLU A 12 -7.88 -4.11 10.01
CA GLU A 12 -6.43 -4.31 10.20
C GLU A 12 -5.91 -5.47 9.35
N THR A 13 -6.69 -6.54 9.22
CA THR A 13 -6.42 -7.65 8.33
C THR A 13 -7.51 -7.71 7.28
N VAL A 14 -7.12 -7.66 6.00
CA VAL A 14 -8.03 -7.83 4.86
C VAL A 14 -7.67 -9.12 4.14
N GLU A 15 -8.64 -10.03 4.01
CA GLU A 15 -8.52 -11.22 3.17
C GLU A 15 -9.23 -10.96 1.84
N GLU A 16 -8.48 -10.96 0.75
CA GLU A 16 -8.99 -10.67 -0.60
C GLU A 16 -8.31 -11.61 -1.60
N ASN A 17 -9.07 -12.31 -2.44
CA ASN A 17 -8.54 -13.32 -3.39
C ASN A 17 -7.57 -14.35 -2.76
N SER A 18 -7.82 -14.78 -1.52
CA SER A 18 -6.92 -15.66 -0.75
C SER A 18 -5.56 -15.04 -0.39
N ARG A 19 -5.39 -13.74 -0.58
CA ARG A 19 -4.24 -12.94 -0.14
C ARG A 19 -4.58 -12.23 1.17
N THR A 20 -3.62 -12.18 2.08
CA THR A 20 -3.78 -11.49 3.37
C THR A 20 -2.99 -10.19 3.37
N TRP A 21 -3.69 -9.08 3.52
CA TRP A 21 -3.10 -7.75 3.71
C TRP A 21 -3.11 -7.37 5.18
N LYS A 22 -2.04 -6.71 5.61
CA LYS A 22 -1.92 -6.18 6.97
C LYS A 22 -1.83 -4.67 6.94
N ARG A 23 -2.70 -4.01 7.68
CA ARG A 23 -2.70 -2.57 7.90
C ARG A 23 -1.71 -2.21 9.00
N THR A 24 -0.90 -1.21 8.73
CA THR A 24 -0.03 -0.53 9.68
C THR A 24 -0.38 0.94 9.71
N LYS A 25 -0.49 1.51 10.92
CA LYS A 25 -0.62 2.96 11.10
C LYS A 25 0.78 3.55 11.21
N LEU A 26 1.12 4.47 10.31
CA LEU A 26 2.45 5.09 10.25
C LEU A 26 2.51 6.34 11.13
N ASP A 27 1.46 7.16 11.11
CA ASP A 27 1.31 8.34 11.97
C ASP A 27 -0.18 8.62 12.27
N ALA A 28 -0.52 9.83 12.74
CA ALA A 28 -1.90 10.20 13.07
C ALA A 28 -2.86 10.15 11.87
N HIS A 29 -2.35 10.34 10.66
CA HIS A 29 -3.09 10.56 9.42
C HIS A 29 -2.62 9.70 8.24
N SER A 30 -1.66 8.79 8.48
CA SER A 30 -1.07 7.93 7.48
C SER A 30 -1.25 6.46 7.84
N PHE A 31 -1.80 5.69 6.90
CA PHE A 31 -2.07 4.26 7.02
C PHE A 31 -1.52 3.53 5.79
N GLN A 32 -1.12 2.29 5.97
CA GLN A 32 -0.53 1.48 4.90
C GLN A 32 -1.00 0.04 5.03
N TRP A 33 -1.44 -0.57 3.93
CA TRP A 33 -1.71 -1.99 3.82
C TRP A 33 -0.57 -2.62 3.04
N VAL A 34 0.01 -3.69 3.58
CA VAL A 34 1.13 -4.40 2.97
C VAL A 34 0.80 -5.87 2.87
N ARG A 35 1.17 -6.49 1.74
CA ARG A 35 1.27 -7.93 1.62
C ARG A 35 2.53 -8.34 0.85
N PRO A 36 3.14 -9.48 1.17
CA PRO A 36 4.15 -10.08 0.31
C PRO A 36 3.57 -10.53 -1.04
N MET A 37 4.42 -10.63 -2.05
CA MET A 37 4.09 -11.15 -3.37
C MET A 37 4.70 -12.53 -3.57
N ASP A 38 3.89 -13.48 -4.04
CA ASP A 38 4.39 -14.80 -4.41
C ASP A 38 5.20 -14.73 -5.72
N PRO A 39 6.19 -15.62 -5.94
CA PRO A 39 7.02 -15.62 -7.14
C PRO A 39 6.28 -15.77 -8.47
N ASP A 40 5.09 -16.37 -8.47
CA ASP A 40 4.24 -16.52 -9.66
C ASP A 40 3.44 -15.25 -10.00
N GLU A 41 3.47 -14.24 -9.13
CA GLU A 41 2.83 -12.93 -9.35
C GLU A 41 3.74 -11.91 -10.03
N TYR A 42 5.02 -12.22 -10.23
CA TYR A 42 5.98 -11.29 -10.80
C TYR A 42 5.74 -11.16 -12.31
N GLU A 43 5.25 -9.99 -12.74
CA GLU A 43 5.15 -9.63 -14.17
C GLU A 43 6.49 -9.12 -14.74
N TRP A 44 7.47 -8.91 -13.87
CA TRP A 44 8.83 -8.44 -14.15
C TRP A 44 9.85 -9.55 -13.94
N ASP A 45 11.03 -9.41 -14.56
CA ASP A 45 12.11 -10.39 -14.41
C ASP A 45 12.81 -10.23 -13.05
N ALA A 46 12.72 -11.26 -12.21
CA ALA A 46 13.30 -11.25 -10.88
C ALA A 46 14.82 -11.18 -10.85
N ASP A 47 15.48 -11.57 -11.93
CA ASP A 47 16.93 -11.42 -12.07
C ASP A 47 17.33 -9.97 -12.41
N GLU A 48 16.39 -9.14 -12.89
CA GLU A 48 16.62 -7.73 -13.24
C GLU A 48 16.25 -6.75 -12.10
N VAL A 49 15.50 -7.21 -11.09
CA VAL A 49 15.06 -6.40 -9.95
C VAL A 49 15.88 -6.71 -8.70
N SER A 50 16.53 -5.69 -8.14
CA SER A 50 17.25 -5.83 -6.88
C SER A 50 16.29 -5.75 -5.70
N LEU A 51 16.09 -6.86 -5.00
CA LEU A 51 15.34 -6.89 -3.73
C LEU A 51 16.23 -6.36 -2.60
N VAL A 52 16.29 -5.05 -2.47
CA VAL A 52 17.11 -4.41 -1.44
C VAL A 52 16.39 -4.47 -0.09
N GLY A 53 16.96 -5.22 0.85
CA GLY A 53 16.50 -5.19 2.25
C GLY A 53 15.24 -6.00 2.55
N VAL A 54 14.74 -6.80 1.61
CA VAL A 54 13.61 -7.73 1.80
C VAL A 54 13.89 -9.09 1.18
N GLU A 55 13.33 -10.14 1.78
CA GLU A 55 13.38 -11.51 1.25
C GLU A 55 12.45 -11.68 0.04
N GLU A 56 11.36 -10.91 0.00
CA GLU A 56 10.35 -10.95 -1.06
C GLU A 56 9.80 -9.53 -1.35
N PRO A 57 9.44 -9.22 -2.60
CA PRO A 57 8.71 -7.99 -2.93
C PRO A 57 7.37 -7.95 -2.22
N SER A 58 6.83 -6.74 -2.08
CA SER A 58 5.57 -6.50 -1.41
C SER A 58 4.69 -5.56 -2.22
N ARG A 59 3.38 -5.83 -2.19
CA ARG A 59 2.37 -4.89 -2.64
C ARG A 59 1.94 -4.00 -1.48
N VAL A 60 1.79 -2.73 -1.78
CA VAL A 60 1.55 -1.67 -0.81
C VAL A 60 0.38 -0.83 -1.27
N VAL A 61 -0.55 -0.54 -0.37
CA VAL A 61 -1.56 0.51 -0.55
C VAL A 61 -1.42 1.51 0.59
N SER A 62 -1.16 2.77 0.28
CA SER A 62 -0.96 3.86 1.24
C SER A 62 -2.15 4.82 1.21
N LEU A 63 -2.54 5.32 2.38
CA LEU A 63 -3.55 6.36 2.57
C LEU A 63 -2.96 7.44 3.48
N GLN A 64 -2.88 8.68 3.01
CA GLN A 64 -2.30 9.79 3.78
C GLN A 64 -3.16 11.04 3.67
N PHE A 65 -3.34 11.78 4.77
CA PHE A 65 -3.99 13.10 4.73
C PHE A 65 -2.96 14.22 4.75
N ILE A 66 -2.90 15.00 3.67
CA ILE A 66 -1.95 16.10 3.50
C ILE A 66 -2.72 17.32 2.98
N ASP A 67 -2.51 18.48 3.59
CA ASP A 67 -3.06 19.77 3.15
C ASP A 67 -4.56 19.77 2.82
N GLY A 68 -5.36 19.05 3.61
CA GLY A 68 -6.81 19.00 3.44
C GLY A 68 -7.32 17.94 2.47
N GLN A 69 -6.44 17.09 1.93
CA GLN A 69 -6.79 16.04 0.98
C GLN A 69 -6.23 14.69 1.40
N TRP A 70 -6.99 13.64 1.10
CA TRP A 70 -6.55 12.27 1.16
C TRP A 70 -5.82 11.90 -0.12
N TYR A 71 -4.64 11.31 0.01
CA TYR A 71 -3.83 10.75 -1.05
C TYR A 71 -3.82 9.24 -0.88
N ILE A 72 -4.14 8.53 -1.96
CA ILE A 72 -4.21 7.08 -2.01
C ILE A 72 -3.25 6.63 -3.09
N GLU A 73 -2.34 5.75 -2.72
CA GLU A 73 -1.34 5.17 -3.62
C GLU A 73 -1.37 3.65 -3.50
N GLY A 74 -1.24 2.94 -4.61
CA GLY A 74 -1.03 1.50 -4.66
C GLY A 74 0.19 1.23 -5.52
N ALA A 75 1.10 0.38 -5.05
CA ALA A 75 2.33 0.06 -5.78
C ALA A 75 2.84 -1.34 -5.42
N GLU A 76 3.60 -1.92 -6.34
CA GLU A 76 4.52 -3.01 -6.05
C GLU A 76 5.86 -2.43 -5.65
N THR A 77 6.46 -3.02 -4.62
CA THR A 77 7.66 -2.46 -4.01
C THR A 77 8.67 -3.53 -3.64
N ALA A 78 9.95 -3.23 -3.81
CA ALA A 78 11.05 -4.08 -3.36
C ALA A 78 11.69 -3.46 -2.10
N GLY A 79 11.02 -3.66 -0.96
CA GLY A 79 11.56 -3.38 0.38
C GLY A 79 11.95 -1.93 0.68
N PRO A 80 12.18 -1.59 1.96
CA PRO A 80 12.88 -0.37 2.31
C PRO A 80 14.38 -0.55 2.03
N ASP A 81 14.96 0.33 1.22
CA ASP A 81 16.40 0.42 0.99
C ASP A 81 17.14 0.46 2.34
N TYR A 82 17.95 -0.56 2.63
CA TYR A 82 18.72 -0.62 3.88
C TYR A 82 19.74 0.54 3.99
N HIS A 83 20.07 1.20 2.87
CA HIS A 83 20.87 2.43 2.84
C HIS A 83 20.04 3.70 3.11
N ARG A 84 18.70 3.62 3.02
CA ARG A 84 17.75 4.70 3.31
C ARG A 84 16.53 4.16 4.05
N PRO A 85 16.62 3.99 5.38
CA PRO A 85 15.49 3.56 6.19
C PRO A 85 14.24 4.40 5.88
N GLY A 86 13.18 3.75 5.38
CA GLY A 86 11.93 4.38 4.97
C GLY A 86 11.76 4.69 3.48
N PHE A 87 12.74 4.35 2.62
CA PHE A 87 12.62 4.49 1.17
C PHE A 87 12.25 3.16 0.53
N THR A 88 11.02 3.02 0.05
CA THR A 88 10.60 1.82 -0.67
C THR A 88 10.80 2.01 -2.18
N GLU A 89 11.53 1.12 -2.84
CA GLU A 89 11.70 1.20 -4.30
C GLU A 89 10.43 0.70 -5.00
N VAL A 90 9.80 1.56 -5.80
CA VAL A 90 8.64 1.20 -6.62
C VAL A 90 9.12 0.41 -7.83
N ILE A 91 8.67 -0.83 -7.93
CA ILE A 91 9.05 -1.77 -8.99
C ILE A 91 7.94 -1.94 -10.04
N GLY A 92 6.69 -1.58 -9.72
CA GLY A 92 5.58 -1.73 -10.65
C GLY A 92 4.22 -1.31 -10.10
N GLY A 93 3.19 -1.38 -10.94
CA GLY A 93 1.78 -1.31 -10.53
C GLY A 93 1.36 -0.01 -9.82
N GLU A 94 1.80 1.15 -10.29
CA GLU A 94 1.48 2.44 -9.65
C GLU A 94 0.04 2.90 -9.95
N TYR A 95 -0.78 3.00 -8.91
CA TYR A 95 -2.09 3.64 -8.93
C TYR A 95 -2.07 4.81 -7.95
N SER A 96 -2.40 6.02 -8.38
CA SER A 96 -2.50 7.18 -7.48
C SER A 96 -3.77 7.97 -7.71
N VAL A 97 -4.39 8.43 -6.62
CA VAL A 97 -5.58 9.28 -6.65
C VAL A 97 -5.64 10.13 -5.37
N SER A 98 -6.13 11.36 -5.47
CA SER A 98 -6.44 12.18 -4.31
C SER A 98 -7.92 12.57 -4.27
N THR A 99 -8.42 12.82 -3.06
CA THR A 99 -9.81 13.25 -2.82
C THR A 99 -9.91 13.99 -1.50
N ASP A 100 -10.81 14.97 -1.42
CA ASP A 100 -11.20 15.64 -0.17
C ASP A 100 -12.27 14.86 0.62
N ASP A 101 -12.81 13.79 0.04
CA ASP A 101 -13.89 12.99 0.62
C ASP A 101 -13.33 11.74 1.31
N PRO A 102 -13.42 11.65 2.65
CA PRO A 102 -12.88 10.53 3.41
C PRO A 102 -13.50 9.18 3.02
N GLN A 103 -14.80 9.14 2.68
CA GLN A 103 -15.46 7.90 2.28
C GLN A 103 -14.92 7.42 0.92
N LYS A 104 -14.76 8.34 -0.04
CA LYS A 104 -14.16 8.00 -1.33
C LYS A 104 -12.72 7.53 -1.16
N ALA A 105 -11.96 8.10 -0.22
CA ALA A 105 -10.60 7.69 0.06
C ALA A 105 -10.56 6.21 0.50
N THR A 106 -11.38 5.84 1.49
CA THR A 106 -11.54 4.46 1.96
C THR A 106 -11.97 3.52 0.84
N ASP A 107 -12.94 3.91 0.01
CA ASP A 107 -13.41 3.06 -1.10
C ASP A 107 -12.32 2.86 -2.16
N LYS A 108 -11.45 3.86 -2.38
CA LYS A 108 -10.28 3.73 -3.26
C LYS A 108 -9.24 2.79 -2.68
N VAL A 109 -8.98 2.83 -1.37
CA VAL A 109 -8.10 1.85 -0.72
C VAL A 109 -8.61 0.42 -0.97
N ARG A 110 -9.90 0.16 -0.73
CA ARG A 110 -10.50 -1.17 -1.01
C ARG A 110 -10.33 -1.58 -2.47
N LYS A 111 -10.56 -0.64 -3.38
CA LYS A 111 -10.38 -0.89 -4.82
C LYS A 111 -8.94 -1.26 -5.15
N PHE A 112 -7.96 -0.52 -4.63
CA PHE A 112 -6.54 -0.79 -4.91
C PHE A 112 -6.10 -2.13 -4.30
N ILE A 113 -6.55 -2.44 -3.08
CA ILE A 113 -6.34 -3.76 -2.46
C ILE A 113 -6.87 -4.86 -3.38
N ASN A 114 -8.10 -4.75 -3.87
CA ASN A 114 -8.68 -5.75 -4.77
C ASN A 114 -7.94 -5.86 -6.11
N GLN A 115 -7.50 -4.74 -6.70
CA GLN A 115 -6.73 -4.76 -7.95
C GLN A 115 -5.33 -5.37 -7.78
N LEU A 116 -4.76 -5.25 -6.59
CA LEU A 116 -3.44 -5.78 -6.23
C LEU A 116 -3.52 -7.14 -5.53
N SER A 117 -4.70 -7.77 -5.43
CA SER A 117 -4.89 -9.08 -4.78
C SER A 117 -4.97 -10.22 -5.78
#